data_AF-A0A3M0T0C8-F1
#
_entry.id   AF-A0A3M0T0C8-F1
#
_cell.length_a   1.000
_cell.length_b   1.000
_cell.length_c   1.000
_cell.angle_alpha   90.00
_cell.angle_beta   90.00
_cell.angle_gamma   90.00
#
_symmetry.space_group_name_H-M   'P 1'
#
loop_
_entity.id
_entity.type
_entity.pdbx_description
1 polymer ?
#
loop_
_entity_poly.entity_id
_entity_poly.type
_entity_poly.pdbx_seq_one_letter_code
_entity_poly.pdbx_strand_id
1 'polypeptide(L)'
;MSRSRRTKRIKKNKKFKTTTLICFTLVIIVASFCSYKFHLQKKLTNSVEVSASANSHKTKKTQDAIPKNALNSIPETTDSQNKDLRKFPYPYSSMLAICSDIDDGTLEEFKTYHKFLNTKSETSYGQGLGLDIGDSFWMYMGDNSNSVVDVHGRHNVKSIMTFFNGTSQTEKHNADEITHYIKSGWIDCIHTFGDFSTENQRGTLFNRNLAENAWNVLNSENLKQTVWINHGNKANKQNFGAYGTGNFMSYQQGDNPKSPYYHTDITLKSGIKYVWNSWSDHKFGHNYPLYEISLRDGKKVWGFHRYTNDLVNNKIDWIWTPKYIHKQLTKANLDSIVNNKQYSIVAQHLGIDTEDLFTQDNISSLKLLKEYQDNNKILVAKTSRVLNYADIHKYLTYQKLTQNGKTYINITSINDPIFGRYIPTIDNIRGITFYCDNPKNTVLLINKSKIDNYDLKVNPKDETGKVSISIKWFKPDYKDYTQK
;
A
#
# COMPACT_ATOMS: atom_id res chain seq x y z
N MET A 1 -19.52 35.69 -67.74
CA MET A 1 -20.04 34.91 -68.90
C MET A 1 -19.18 33.65 -69.07
N SER A 2 -19.74 32.56 -69.61
CA SER A 2 -19.08 31.28 -70.03
C SER A 2 -18.34 30.48 -68.92
N ARG A 3 -18.65 29.22 -68.54
CA ARG A 3 -18.73 27.92 -69.29
C ARG A 3 -17.43 27.61 -70.08
N SER A 4 -16.84 26.40 -70.08
CA SER A 4 -17.18 25.09 -69.47
C SER A 4 -15.84 24.32 -69.17
N ARG A 5 -15.71 23.01 -68.87
CA ARG A 5 -16.53 21.79 -69.10
C ARG A 5 -16.31 20.74 -67.98
N ARG A 6 -16.28 19.42 -68.29
CA ARG A 6 -16.06 18.28 -67.37
C ARG A 6 -14.94 17.36 -67.87
N THR A 7 -14.28 16.65 -66.96
CA THR A 7 -13.85 15.25 -67.15
C THR A 7 -14.23 14.41 -65.92
N LYS A 8 -14.43 13.09 -66.10
CA LYS A 8 -15.04 12.15 -65.13
C LYS A 8 -14.26 10.83 -65.14
N ARG A 9 -14.44 9.99 -64.10
CA ARG A 9 -13.82 8.64 -63.86
C ARG A 9 -12.32 8.72 -63.49
N ILE A 10 -11.73 7.83 -62.67
CA ILE A 10 -12.15 6.50 -62.15
C ILE A 10 -11.92 6.41 -60.62
N LYS A 11 -12.87 5.88 -59.85
CA LYS A 11 -12.66 5.40 -58.46
C LYS A 11 -13.32 4.02 -58.28
N LYS A 12 -12.55 2.94 -58.42
CA LYS A 12 -12.88 1.56 -58.02
C LYS A 12 -11.59 0.83 -57.60
N ASN A 13 -11.72 -0.27 -56.85
CA ASN A 13 -10.64 -1.18 -56.42
C ASN A 13 -9.67 -0.71 -55.31
N LYS A 14 -10.18 -0.20 -54.18
CA LYS A 14 -9.49 -0.31 -52.87
C LYS A 14 -10.26 -1.11 -51.79
N LYS A 15 -11.61 -1.11 -51.79
CA LYS A 15 -12.40 -1.86 -50.80
C LYS A 15 -12.40 -3.40 -50.94
N PHE A 16 -12.00 -3.95 -52.09
CA PHE A 16 -12.07 -5.40 -52.33
C PHE A 16 -10.80 -6.17 -51.92
N LYS A 17 -9.66 -5.49 -51.71
CA LYS A 17 -8.40 -6.15 -51.30
C LYS A 17 -8.28 -6.29 -49.76
N THR A 18 -8.87 -5.39 -48.99
CA THR A 18 -8.80 -5.43 -47.52
C THR A 18 -9.67 -6.54 -46.92
N THR A 19 -10.87 -6.79 -47.48
CA THR A 19 -11.77 -7.82 -46.96
C THR A 19 -11.22 -9.23 -47.15
N THR A 20 -10.64 -9.53 -48.33
CA THR A 20 -10.04 -10.85 -48.61
C THR A 20 -8.85 -11.14 -47.71
N LEU A 21 -8.04 -10.12 -47.38
CA LEU A 21 -6.89 -10.29 -46.48
C LEU A 21 -7.33 -10.64 -45.05
N ILE A 22 -8.37 -9.97 -44.53
CA ILE A 22 -8.92 -10.21 -43.19
C ILE A 22 -9.55 -11.61 -43.07
N CYS A 23 -10.25 -12.07 -44.11
CA CYS A 23 -10.77 -13.45 -44.12
C CYS A 23 -9.64 -14.49 -44.12
N PHE A 24 -8.53 -14.24 -44.80
CA PHE A 24 -7.42 -15.20 -44.87
C PHE A 24 -6.68 -15.34 -43.53
N THR A 25 -6.44 -14.25 -42.79
CA THR A 25 -5.85 -14.32 -41.44
C THR A 25 -6.79 -14.99 -40.44
N LEU A 26 -8.11 -14.76 -40.51
CA LEU A 26 -9.07 -15.44 -39.65
C LEU A 26 -9.08 -16.96 -39.86
N VAL A 27 -9.01 -17.43 -41.11
CA VAL A 27 -8.95 -18.88 -41.42
C VAL A 27 -7.66 -19.51 -40.87
N ILE A 28 -6.52 -18.83 -40.98
CA ILE A 28 -5.24 -19.32 -40.42
C ILE A 28 -5.32 -19.42 -38.88
N ILE A 29 -5.85 -18.40 -38.20
CA ILE A 29 -5.98 -18.40 -36.73
C ILE A 29 -6.89 -19.55 -36.26
N VAL A 30 -8.02 -19.79 -36.94
CA VAL A 30 -8.93 -20.91 -36.60
C VAL A 30 -8.25 -22.26 -36.84
N ALA A 31 -7.51 -22.44 -37.95
CA ALA A 31 -6.77 -23.68 -38.23
C ALA A 31 -5.68 -23.96 -37.18
N SER A 32 -4.95 -22.93 -36.74
CA SER A 32 -3.98 -23.05 -35.63
C SER A 32 -4.67 -23.43 -34.30
N PHE A 33 -5.83 -22.84 -34.00
CA PHE A 33 -6.56 -23.13 -32.75
C PHE A 33 -7.13 -24.56 -32.72
N CYS A 34 -7.67 -25.04 -33.85
CA CYS A 34 -8.10 -26.43 -34.00
C CYS A 34 -6.94 -27.42 -33.86
N SER A 35 -5.78 -27.12 -34.47
CA SER A 35 -4.58 -27.96 -34.40
C SER A 35 -4.03 -28.05 -32.95
N TYR A 36 -3.99 -26.91 -32.24
CA TYR A 36 -3.57 -26.87 -30.84
C TYR A 36 -4.50 -27.67 -29.92
N LYS A 37 -5.82 -27.56 -30.12
CA LYS A 37 -6.84 -28.28 -29.33
C LYS A 37 -6.74 -29.81 -29.52
N PHE A 38 -6.52 -30.27 -30.75
CA PHE A 38 -6.28 -31.69 -31.04
C PHE A 38 -4.98 -32.21 -30.40
N HIS A 39 -3.92 -31.39 -30.37
CA HIS A 39 -2.65 -31.80 -29.77
C HIS A 39 -2.73 -31.90 -28.23
N LEU A 40 -3.51 -31.02 -27.57
CA LEU A 40 -3.78 -31.16 -26.13
C LEU A 40 -4.62 -32.40 -25.79
N GLN A 41 -5.70 -32.68 -26.54
CA GLN A 41 -6.51 -33.89 -26.28
C GLN A 41 -5.67 -35.17 -26.41
N LYS A 42 -4.82 -35.27 -27.44
CA LYS A 42 -3.94 -36.43 -27.64
C LYS A 42 -2.87 -36.61 -26.55
N LYS A 43 -2.59 -35.55 -25.77
CA LYS A 43 -1.67 -35.59 -24.62
C LYS A 43 -2.36 -35.92 -23.29
N LEU A 44 -3.69 -35.76 -23.18
CA LEU A 44 -4.49 -36.21 -22.03
C LEU A 44 -4.98 -37.66 -22.15
N THR A 45 -5.08 -38.23 -23.35
CA THR A 45 -5.56 -39.61 -23.55
C THR A 45 -4.50 -40.70 -23.35
N ASN A 46 -3.21 -40.35 -23.27
CA ASN A 46 -2.10 -41.32 -23.26
C ASN A 46 -1.51 -41.62 -21.87
N SER A 47 -2.26 -41.38 -20.78
CA SER A 47 -1.77 -41.62 -19.41
C SER A 47 -2.80 -42.25 -18.46
N VAL A 48 -3.79 -42.97 -18.98
CA VAL A 48 -4.74 -43.76 -18.19
C VAL A 48 -5.02 -45.11 -18.88
N GLU A 49 -4.16 -46.09 -18.62
CA GLU A 49 -4.54 -47.50 -18.67
C GLU A 49 -4.24 -48.17 -17.32
N VAL A 50 -5.03 -49.18 -17.01
CA VAL A 50 -5.27 -49.68 -15.65
C VAL A 50 -4.49 -50.97 -15.40
N SER A 51 -3.88 -51.10 -14.22
CA SER A 51 -3.62 -52.40 -13.62
C SER A 51 -4.37 -52.53 -12.30
N ALA A 52 -5.46 -53.29 -12.33
CA ALA A 52 -6.17 -53.70 -11.14
C ALA A 52 -5.56 -55.01 -10.62
N SER A 53 -4.88 -54.97 -9.48
CA SER A 53 -4.60 -56.17 -8.69
C SER A 53 -5.13 -55.95 -7.27
N ALA A 54 -6.05 -56.84 -6.87
CA ALA A 54 -6.59 -56.81 -5.52
C ALA A 54 -5.53 -57.29 -4.53
N ASN A 55 -5.25 -56.49 -3.50
CA ASN A 55 -4.62 -57.01 -2.29
C ASN A 55 -5.17 -56.28 -1.06
N SER A 56 -5.67 -57.06 -0.11
CA SER A 56 -6.35 -56.58 1.08
C SER A 56 -5.35 -56.08 2.12
N HIS A 57 -4.92 -54.83 1.97
CA HIS A 57 -4.24 -54.10 3.04
C HIS A 57 -5.09 -52.95 3.53
N LYS A 58 -5.39 -52.97 4.84
CA LYS A 58 -6.04 -51.89 5.58
C LYS A 58 -5.17 -50.63 5.47
N THR A 59 -5.44 -49.79 4.48
CA THR A 59 -4.87 -48.45 4.41
C THR A 59 -5.27 -47.71 5.67
N LYS A 60 -4.28 -47.36 6.50
CA LYS A 60 -4.45 -46.34 7.53
C LYS A 60 -5.04 -45.11 6.83
N LYS A 61 -6.28 -44.73 7.15
CA LYS A 61 -6.83 -43.43 6.73
C LYS A 61 -5.79 -42.38 7.12
N THR A 62 -5.34 -41.60 6.14
CA THR A 62 -4.27 -40.62 6.31
C THR A 62 -4.61 -39.66 7.45
N GLN A 63 -3.83 -39.73 8.52
CA GLN A 63 -4.06 -39.01 9.79
C GLN A 63 -3.79 -37.49 9.68
N ASP A 64 -3.57 -37.02 8.45
CA ASP A 64 -3.19 -35.67 8.03
C ASP A 64 -4.18 -35.03 7.04
N ALA A 65 -5.28 -35.71 6.68
CA ALA A 65 -6.33 -35.12 5.85
C ALA A 65 -7.03 -33.97 6.60
N ILE A 66 -7.10 -32.79 5.97
CA ILE A 66 -7.78 -31.61 6.53
C ILE A 66 -9.28 -31.95 6.72
N PRO A 67 -9.87 -31.77 7.93
CA PRO A 67 -11.25 -32.15 8.22
C PRO A 67 -12.25 -31.12 7.67
N LYS A 68 -12.28 -30.95 6.34
CA LYS A 68 -13.08 -29.91 5.64
C LYS A 68 -14.56 -29.94 6.01
N ASN A 69 -15.15 -31.13 6.13
CA ASN A 69 -16.57 -31.28 6.49
C ASN A 69 -16.86 -30.82 7.93
N ALA A 70 -15.98 -31.13 8.88
CA ALA A 70 -16.11 -30.66 10.26
C ALA A 70 -15.91 -29.13 10.34
N LEU A 71 -14.93 -28.58 9.60
CA LEU A 71 -14.75 -27.13 9.48
C LEU A 71 -15.98 -26.42 8.90
N ASN A 72 -16.74 -27.05 7.99
CA ASN A 72 -18.00 -26.45 7.50
C ASN A 72 -19.08 -26.31 8.60
N SER A 73 -19.06 -27.16 9.62
CA SER A 73 -20.01 -27.12 10.75
C SER A 73 -19.57 -26.24 11.94
N ILE A 74 -18.35 -25.70 11.92
CA ILE A 74 -17.87 -24.80 12.98
C ILE A 74 -18.30 -23.36 12.68
N PRO A 75 -18.94 -22.64 13.64
CA PRO A 75 -19.29 -21.24 13.45
C PRO A 75 -18.03 -20.39 13.28
N GLU A 76 -18.16 -19.31 12.50
CA GLU A 76 -17.10 -18.32 12.38
C GLU A 76 -16.96 -17.49 13.66
N THR A 77 -15.73 -17.08 13.96
CA THR A 77 -15.34 -16.25 15.10
C THR A 77 -14.64 -15.00 14.58
N THR A 78 -14.95 -13.85 15.17
CA THR A 78 -14.16 -12.61 15.03
C THR A 78 -13.25 -12.42 16.24
N ASP A 79 -12.12 -11.73 16.08
CA ASP A 79 -11.17 -11.50 17.19
C ASP A 79 -11.84 -10.90 18.45
N SER A 80 -12.70 -9.91 18.23
CA SER A 80 -13.46 -9.19 19.25
C SER A 80 -14.27 -10.08 20.19
N GLN A 81 -14.57 -11.32 19.77
CA GLN A 81 -15.37 -12.28 20.54
C GLN A 81 -14.50 -13.21 21.41
N ASN A 82 -13.26 -13.53 21.02
CA ASN A 82 -12.51 -14.65 21.61
C ASN A 82 -11.04 -14.37 22.00
N LYS A 83 -10.41 -13.24 21.61
CA LYS A 83 -9.05 -12.84 22.04
C LYS A 83 -7.95 -13.91 21.81
N ASP A 84 -8.12 -14.78 20.81
CA ASP A 84 -7.11 -15.77 20.42
C ASP A 84 -5.93 -15.13 19.68
N LEU A 85 -6.07 -13.91 19.15
CA LEU A 85 -5.02 -13.24 18.39
C LEU A 85 -4.12 -12.38 19.29
N ARG A 86 -2.83 -12.34 18.94
CA ARG A 86 -1.91 -11.31 19.44
C ARG A 86 -2.09 -10.04 18.59
N LYS A 87 -2.32 -8.92 19.28
CA LYS A 87 -2.59 -7.58 18.70
C LYS A 87 -1.57 -7.11 17.66
N PHE A 88 -0.32 -7.55 17.76
CA PHE A 88 0.78 -7.15 16.88
C PHE A 88 1.61 -8.37 16.45
N PRO A 89 2.35 -8.29 15.34
CA PRO A 89 3.20 -9.39 14.88
C PRO A 89 4.22 -9.78 15.94
N TYR A 90 4.29 -11.07 16.30
CA TYR A 90 5.30 -11.54 17.24
C TYR A 90 6.72 -11.28 16.70
N PRO A 91 7.67 -10.78 17.51
CA PRO A 91 7.61 -10.56 18.97
C PRO A 91 7.07 -9.20 19.44
N TYR A 92 6.86 -8.26 18.53
CA TYR A 92 6.62 -6.85 18.83
C TYR A 92 5.34 -6.61 19.64
N SER A 93 5.33 -5.47 20.35
CA SER A 93 4.22 -5.01 21.22
C SER A 93 3.48 -3.79 20.66
N SER A 94 4.01 -3.19 19.60
CA SER A 94 3.56 -1.96 18.96
C SER A 94 4.07 -1.90 17.51
N MET A 95 3.48 -1.03 16.70
CA MET A 95 3.89 -0.78 15.31
C MET A 95 4.03 0.72 15.06
N LEU A 96 5.03 1.11 14.27
CA LEU A 96 5.27 2.50 13.86
C LEU A 96 5.51 2.59 12.36
N ALA A 97 4.89 3.58 11.71
CA ALA A 97 5.29 4.05 10.39
C ALA A 97 5.83 5.48 10.48
N ILE A 98 6.84 5.79 9.68
CA ILE A 98 7.06 7.17 9.23
C ILE A 98 6.30 7.28 7.90
N CYS A 99 5.34 8.21 7.87
CA CYS A 99 4.49 8.49 6.72
C CYS A 99 4.98 9.81 6.13
N SER A 100 5.81 9.69 5.11
CA SER A 100 6.47 10.82 4.46
C SER A 100 5.67 11.34 3.26
N ASP A 101 5.63 12.67 3.19
CA ASP A 101 5.04 13.46 2.13
C ASP A 101 6.21 13.99 1.27
N ILE A 102 6.18 13.74 -0.05
CA ILE A 102 7.29 14.00 -0.98
C ILE A 102 7.47 15.50 -1.33
N ASP A 103 6.99 16.39 -0.47
CA ASP A 103 7.10 17.85 -0.64
C ASP A 103 8.57 18.25 -0.80
N ASP A 104 8.81 19.12 -1.77
CA ASP A 104 10.11 19.68 -2.18
C ASP A 104 11.23 18.67 -2.55
N GLY A 105 11.04 17.38 -2.29
CA GLY A 105 12.04 16.34 -2.48
C GLY A 105 12.43 16.11 -3.95
N THR A 106 13.69 16.34 -4.28
CA THR A 106 14.29 15.92 -5.54
C THR A 106 14.60 14.43 -5.56
N LEU A 107 14.86 13.89 -6.76
CA LEU A 107 15.29 12.50 -6.94
C LEU A 107 16.66 12.20 -6.30
N GLU A 108 17.53 13.20 -6.09
CA GLU A 108 18.84 13.04 -5.44
C GLU A 108 18.68 12.90 -3.92
N GLU A 109 17.86 13.77 -3.32
CA GLU A 109 17.52 13.74 -1.90
C GLU A 109 16.78 12.46 -1.54
N PHE A 110 15.76 12.08 -2.31
CA PHE A 110 15.02 10.82 -2.18
C PHE A 110 15.95 9.61 -2.07
N LYS A 111 16.93 9.51 -2.98
CA LYS A 111 17.95 8.45 -2.97
C LYS A 111 18.83 8.53 -1.72
N THR A 112 19.20 9.74 -1.30
CA THR A 112 20.09 9.99 -0.16
C THR A 112 19.45 9.55 1.15
N TYR A 113 18.24 10.01 1.46
CA TYR A 113 17.57 9.62 2.71
C TYR A 113 17.07 8.17 2.69
N HIS A 114 16.51 7.65 1.59
CA HIS A 114 16.13 6.22 1.55
C HIS A 114 17.33 5.28 1.67
N LYS A 115 18.49 5.64 1.11
CA LYS A 115 19.70 4.83 1.29
C LYS A 115 20.08 4.73 2.78
N PHE A 116 20.03 5.85 3.51
CA PHE A 116 20.30 5.87 4.95
C PHE A 116 19.20 5.16 5.76
N LEU A 117 17.92 5.37 5.46
CA LEU A 117 16.80 4.82 6.22
C LEU A 117 16.60 3.31 5.99
N ASN A 118 16.67 2.83 4.76
CA ASN A 118 16.25 1.48 4.38
C ASN A 118 17.37 0.46 4.19
N THR A 119 18.60 0.87 3.89
CA THR A 119 19.70 -0.07 3.60
C THR A 119 20.54 -0.37 4.84
N LYS A 120 21.51 -1.27 4.73
CA LYS A 120 22.61 -1.43 5.71
C LYS A 120 23.97 -1.04 5.14
N SER A 121 23.98 -0.34 4.00
CA SER A 121 25.18 0.16 3.33
C SER A 121 25.76 1.36 4.10
N GLU A 122 27.05 1.61 3.92
CA GLU A 122 27.66 2.84 4.42
C GLU A 122 27.17 4.07 3.62
N THR A 123 27.01 5.20 4.31
CA THR A 123 26.61 6.49 3.73
C THR A 123 27.48 7.61 4.29
N SER A 124 27.39 8.82 3.72
CA SER A 124 27.99 10.04 4.27
C SER A 124 27.56 10.37 5.70
N TYR A 125 26.46 9.77 6.17
CA TYR A 125 25.87 9.98 7.50
C TYR A 125 26.02 8.74 8.41
N GLY A 126 26.91 7.81 8.02
CA GLY A 126 27.19 6.54 8.68
C GLY A 126 26.38 5.37 8.10
N GLN A 127 26.49 4.20 8.74
CA GLN A 127 25.77 3.00 8.34
C GLN A 127 24.25 3.19 8.31
N GLY A 128 23.62 2.74 7.21
CA GLY A 128 22.17 2.73 7.05
C GLY A 128 21.43 1.89 8.09
N LEU A 129 20.21 2.30 8.42
CA LEU A 129 19.46 1.80 9.57
C LEU A 129 18.77 0.44 9.33
N GLY A 130 18.45 0.12 8.08
CA GLY A 130 17.71 -1.08 7.70
C GLY A 130 16.26 -1.08 8.20
N LEU A 131 15.61 0.08 8.22
CA LEU A 131 14.20 0.21 8.59
C LEU A 131 13.29 0.00 7.37
N ASP A 132 12.10 -0.57 7.57
CA ASP A 132 11.10 -0.74 6.53
C ASP A 132 10.26 0.55 6.40
N ILE A 133 10.89 1.67 6.04
CA ILE A 133 10.23 2.97 5.82
C ILE A 133 9.77 3.07 4.37
N GLY A 134 8.64 3.74 4.15
CA GLY A 134 8.08 4.04 2.82
C GLY A 134 7.74 5.53 2.73
N ASP A 135 7.60 5.99 1.50
CA ASP A 135 7.35 7.39 1.16
C ASP A 135 6.23 7.50 0.11
N SER A 136 5.88 8.72 -0.25
CA SER A 136 4.90 9.06 -1.27
C SER A 136 5.57 9.56 -2.56
N PHE A 137 4.75 9.97 -3.53
CA PHE A 137 5.19 10.56 -4.79
C PHE A 137 4.08 11.41 -5.42
N TRP A 138 4.46 12.26 -6.36
CA TRP A 138 3.56 13.02 -7.23
C TRP A 138 3.44 12.38 -8.62
N MET A 139 2.25 12.42 -9.23
CA MET A 139 2.15 12.17 -10.68
C MET A 139 2.52 13.44 -11.47
N TYR A 140 2.14 14.61 -11.00
CA TYR A 140 2.28 15.90 -11.69
C TYR A 140 2.88 16.99 -10.79
N MET A 141 3.52 17.98 -11.40
CA MET A 141 3.84 19.26 -10.75
C MET A 141 3.02 20.38 -11.39
N GLY A 142 2.07 20.90 -10.61
CA GLY A 142 1.19 22.01 -10.98
C GLY A 142 1.53 23.32 -10.27
N ASP A 143 2.41 23.32 -9.25
CA ASP A 143 2.99 24.57 -8.77
C ASP A 143 3.89 25.18 -9.86
N ASN A 144 3.77 26.49 -9.99
CA ASN A 144 4.47 27.33 -10.94
C ASN A 144 5.22 28.48 -10.26
N SER A 145 5.34 28.45 -8.92
CA SER A 145 6.19 29.36 -8.19
C SER A 145 7.65 29.22 -8.63
N ASN A 146 8.40 30.34 -8.62
CA ASN A 146 9.84 30.34 -8.86
C ASN A 146 10.62 30.10 -7.54
N SER A 147 10.02 29.33 -6.62
CA SER A 147 10.60 29.06 -5.30
C SER A 147 11.80 28.14 -5.42
N VAL A 148 12.77 28.36 -4.53
CA VAL A 148 13.84 27.40 -4.22
C VAL A 148 13.25 26.27 -3.36
N VAL A 149 13.72 25.04 -3.58
CA VAL A 149 13.23 23.83 -2.87
C VAL A 149 14.33 23.12 -2.05
N ASP A 150 15.57 23.61 -2.10
CA ASP A 150 16.71 23.09 -1.33
C ASP A 150 17.44 24.21 -0.54
N VAL A 151 18.06 23.86 0.59
CA VAL A 151 18.78 24.81 1.46
C VAL A 151 19.93 25.56 0.77
N HIS A 152 20.37 25.13 -0.42
CA HIS A 152 21.48 25.70 -1.16
C HIS A 152 21.08 26.49 -2.42
N GLY A 153 19.78 26.59 -2.76
CA GLY A 153 19.33 27.36 -3.93
C GLY A 153 19.71 26.75 -5.28
N ARG A 154 20.00 25.45 -5.32
CA ARG A 154 20.39 24.69 -6.53
C ARG A 154 19.19 24.24 -7.36
N HIS A 155 18.05 24.07 -6.69
CA HIS A 155 16.85 23.44 -7.19
C HIS A 155 15.65 24.38 -7.06
N ASN A 156 14.68 24.19 -7.95
CA ASN A 156 13.37 24.85 -7.89
C ASN A 156 12.28 23.79 -8.06
N VAL A 157 11.03 24.21 -8.00
CA VAL A 157 9.83 23.36 -8.13
C VAL A 157 9.88 22.35 -9.29
N LYS A 158 10.57 22.64 -10.40
CA LYS A 158 10.71 21.72 -11.55
C LYS A 158 11.70 20.57 -11.30
N SER A 159 12.52 20.64 -10.26
CA SER A 159 13.46 19.60 -9.83
C SER A 159 12.83 18.55 -8.92
N ILE A 160 11.64 18.83 -8.37
CA ILE A 160 10.90 17.92 -7.48
C ILE A 160 10.57 16.61 -8.21
N MET A 161 10.65 15.50 -7.48
CA MET A 161 10.45 14.16 -8.01
C MET A 161 8.99 13.90 -8.41
N THR A 162 8.72 13.83 -9.72
CA THR A 162 7.37 13.60 -10.28
C THR A 162 7.36 12.54 -11.38
N PHE A 163 6.22 11.88 -11.60
CA PHE A 163 6.10 10.91 -12.69
C PHE A 163 6.14 11.60 -14.07
N PHE A 164 5.37 12.66 -14.24
CA PHE A 164 5.31 13.47 -15.46
C PHE A 164 5.94 14.85 -15.27
N ASN A 165 6.45 15.42 -16.36
CA ASN A 165 6.98 16.78 -16.39
C ASN A 165 5.82 17.79 -16.29
N GLY A 166 5.82 18.59 -15.23
CA GLY A 166 4.74 19.53 -14.93
C GLY A 166 3.37 18.83 -14.88
N THR A 167 2.38 19.38 -15.59
CA THR A 167 1.05 18.79 -15.78
C THR A 167 0.90 18.04 -17.12
N SER A 168 2.00 17.64 -17.76
CA SER A 168 1.96 16.85 -19.00
C SER A 168 1.35 15.47 -18.75
N GLN A 169 0.58 14.95 -19.71
CA GLN A 169 -0.04 13.62 -19.62
C GLN A 169 0.74 12.53 -20.38
N THR A 170 1.90 12.90 -20.95
CA THR A 170 2.70 12.05 -21.85
C THR A 170 4.21 12.22 -21.66
N GLU A 171 4.68 13.40 -21.27
CA GLU A 171 6.11 13.69 -21.08
C GLU A 171 6.56 13.24 -19.69
N LYS A 172 7.33 12.15 -19.62
CA LYS A 172 7.87 11.61 -18.36
C LYS A 172 8.91 12.55 -17.75
N HIS A 173 8.95 12.62 -16.42
CA HIS A 173 10.04 13.24 -15.66
C HIS A 173 10.90 12.17 -14.98
N ASN A 174 10.52 11.68 -13.79
CA ASN A 174 11.21 10.60 -13.06
C ASN A 174 10.39 9.28 -13.05
N ALA A 175 9.55 9.08 -14.06
CA ALA A 175 8.63 7.94 -14.15
C ALA A 175 9.30 6.58 -13.94
N ASP A 176 10.48 6.34 -14.55
CA ASP A 176 11.14 5.04 -14.49
C ASP A 176 11.72 4.76 -13.09
N GLU A 177 12.23 5.79 -12.42
CA GLU A 177 12.68 5.74 -11.02
C GLU A 177 11.50 5.55 -10.05
N ILE A 178 10.41 6.30 -10.22
CA ILE A 178 9.19 6.13 -9.41
C ILE A 178 8.62 4.72 -9.59
N THR A 179 8.53 4.23 -10.83
CA THR A 179 8.11 2.85 -11.15
C THR A 179 8.98 1.81 -10.46
N HIS A 180 10.31 2.03 -10.41
CA HIS A 180 11.27 1.17 -9.70
C HIS A 180 11.08 1.23 -8.18
N TYR A 181 10.94 2.42 -7.60
CA TYR A 181 10.76 2.60 -6.15
C TYR A 181 9.38 2.17 -5.63
N ILE A 182 8.33 2.20 -6.44
CA ILE A 182 7.05 1.54 -6.12
C ILE A 182 7.23 0.01 -6.14
N LYS A 183 7.99 -0.54 -7.09
CA LYS A 183 8.20 -2.00 -7.22
C LYS A 183 9.14 -2.59 -6.17
N SER A 184 10.12 -1.82 -5.67
CA SER A 184 10.86 -2.16 -4.42
C SER A 184 10.06 -1.79 -3.15
N GLY A 185 9.02 -0.98 -3.31
CA GLY A 185 8.17 -0.46 -2.25
C GLY A 185 8.86 0.59 -1.38
N TRP A 186 9.92 1.27 -1.82
CA TRP A 186 10.37 2.51 -1.17
C TRP A 186 9.27 3.60 -1.26
N ILE A 187 8.44 3.56 -2.30
CA ILE A 187 7.19 4.32 -2.39
C ILE A 187 6.01 3.37 -2.11
N ASP A 188 5.14 3.73 -1.17
CA ASP A 188 3.95 2.94 -0.79
C ASP A 188 2.67 3.77 -0.55
N CYS A 189 2.78 5.08 -0.73
CA CYS A 189 1.71 6.06 -0.64
C CYS A 189 1.62 6.88 -1.94
N ILE A 190 0.48 7.51 -2.20
CA ILE A 190 0.34 8.54 -3.23
C ILE A 190 -0.05 9.87 -2.56
N HIS A 191 0.73 10.92 -2.79
CA HIS A 191 0.40 12.25 -2.29
C HIS A 191 -0.48 12.92 -3.34
N THR A 192 -1.80 12.76 -3.24
CA THR A 192 -2.77 13.23 -4.25
C THR A 192 -2.43 12.82 -5.70
N PHE A 193 -2.75 13.62 -6.73
CA PHE A 193 -2.16 13.45 -8.06
C PHE A 193 -0.92 14.33 -8.30
N GLY A 194 -0.64 15.31 -7.46
CA GLY A 194 0.41 16.30 -7.73
C GLY A 194 0.24 17.53 -6.85
N ASP A 195 1.30 18.31 -6.68
CA ASP A 195 1.13 19.61 -6.06
C ASP A 195 0.52 20.59 -7.07
N PHE A 196 -0.69 21.10 -6.81
CA PHE A 196 -1.32 22.16 -7.60
C PHE A 196 -1.41 23.49 -6.83
N SER A 197 -0.50 23.69 -5.88
CA SER A 197 -0.30 24.94 -5.14
C SER A 197 -0.12 26.10 -6.10
N THR A 198 -0.72 27.23 -5.75
CA THR A 198 -0.56 28.49 -6.49
C THR A 198 -0.75 29.65 -5.51
N GLU A 199 -0.09 30.79 -5.77
CA GLU A 199 -0.30 32.02 -4.99
C GLU A 199 -1.79 32.41 -4.96
N ASN A 200 -2.46 32.33 -6.12
CA ASN A 200 -3.90 32.57 -6.24
C ASN A 200 -4.73 31.28 -6.03
N GLN A 201 -4.86 30.88 -4.77
CA GLN A 201 -5.58 29.66 -4.34
C GLN A 201 -7.10 29.62 -4.66
N ARG A 202 -7.64 30.61 -5.39
CA ARG A 202 -8.97 30.53 -6.00
C ARG A 202 -8.97 29.59 -7.21
N GLY A 203 -7.89 29.59 -7.99
CA GLY A 203 -7.68 28.71 -9.14
C GLY A 203 -7.11 27.35 -8.76
N THR A 204 -6.87 26.53 -9.80
CA THR A 204 -6.07 25.30 -9.75
C THR A 204 -5.70 24.90 -11.17
N LEU A 205 -4.58 24.20 -11.36
CA LEU A 205 -4.28 23.49 -12.62
C LEU A 205 -4.81 22.04 -12.59
N PHE A 206 -5.28 21.54 -11.44
CA PHE A 206 -5.91 20.23 -11.34
C PHE A 206 -7.20 20.17 -12.15
N ASN A 207 -7.39 19.05 -12.86
CA ASN A 207 -8.63 18.72 -13.55
C ASN A 207 -8.78 17.20 -13.62
N ARG A 208 -10.02 16.72 -13.81
CA ARG A 208 -10.32 15.27 -13.80
C ARG A 208 -9.54 14.46 -14.85
N ASN A 209 -9.15 15.04 -15.99
CA ASN A 209 -8.39 14.30 -17.00
C ASN A 209 -6.99 13.91 -16.49
N LEU A 210 -6.39 14.71 -15.59
CA LEU A 210 -5.14 14.34 -14.92
C LEU A 210 -5.35 13.13 -14.00
N ALA A 211 -6.43 13.12 -13.21
CA ALA A 211 -6.79 11.98 -12.37
C ALA A 211 -7.03 10.69 -13.19
N GLU A 212 -7.72 10.81 -14.32
CA GLU A 212 -7.99 9.68 -15.23
C GLU A 212 -6.69 9.18 -15.92
N ASN A 213 -5.83 10.07 -16.39
CA ASN A 213 -4.53 9.71 -16.97
C ASN A 213 -3.63 9.02 -15.94
N ALA A 214 -3.52 9.57 -14.72
CA ALA A 214 -2.74 8.98 -13.64
C ALA A 214 -3.18 7.55 -13.31
N TRP A 215 -4.48 7.33 -13.10
CA TRP A 215 -4.98 5.98 -12.81
C TRP A 215 -4.86 5.04 -14.00
N ASN A 216 -5.02 5.51 -15.24
CA ASN A 216 -4.78 4.66 -16.42
C ASN A 216 -3.32 4.17 -16.46
N VAL A 217 -2.35 5.05 -16.20
CA VAL A 217 -0.91 4.72 -16.17
C VAL A 217 -0.61 3.74 -15.04
N LEU A 218 -0.95 4.09 -13.80
CA LEU A 218 -0.67 3.27 -12.61
C LEU A 218 -1.32 1.88 -12.72
N ASN A 219 -2.56 1.80 -13.20
CA ASN A 219 -3.22 0.50 -13.42
C ASN A 219 -2.57 -0.30 -14.57
N SER A 220 -2.16 0.36 -15.67
CA SER A 220 -1.52 -0.33 -16.80
C SER A 220 -0.15 -0.90 -16.47
N GLU A 221 0.62 -0.23 -15.60
CA GLU A 221 1.93 -0.70 -15.11
C GLU A 221 1.84 -1.58 -13.84
N ASN A 222 0.62 -1.86 -13.34
CA ASN A 222 0.33 -2.59 -12.10
C ASN A 222 0.99 -1.96 -10.84
N LEU A 223 1.09 -0.63 -10.83
CA LEU A 223 1.61 0.20 -9.74
C LEU A 223 0.49 0.54 -8.74
N LYS A 224 0.09 -0.45 -7.96
CA LYS A 224 -1.03 -0.32 -7.02
C LYS A 224 -0.66 0.52 -5.81
N GLN A 225 -1.51 1.49 -5.50
CA GLN A 225 -1.43 2.30 -4.29
C GLN A 225 -2.68 2.07 -3.43
N THR A 226 -2.52 2.08 -2.11
CA THR A 226 -3.63 1.88 -1.15
C THR A 226 -3.81 3.03 -0.17
N VAL A 227 -2.80 3.89 -0.03
CA VAL A 227 -2.76 5.03 0.89
C VAL A 227 -2.72 6.32 0.08
N TRP A 228 -3.69 7.20 0.31
CA TRP A 228 -3.77 8.54 -0.26
C TRP A 228 -3.52 9.58 0.84
N ILE A 229 -2.74 10.61 0.51
CA ILE A 229 -2.42 11.72 1.41
C ILE A 229 -2.84 13.03 0.73
N ASN A 230 -3.73 13.80 1.35
CA ASN A 230 -4.14 15.12 0.86
C ASN A 230 -3.02 16.17 1.03
N HIS A 231 -2.88 17.09 0.08
CA HIS A 231 -1.85 18.16 0.10
C HIS A 231 -2.30 19.50 0.71
N GLY A 232 -1.40 20.48 0.86
CA GLY A 232 -1.63 21.81 1.40
C GLY A 232 -2.39 22.79 0.49
N ASN A 233 -2.85 23.88 1.11
CA ASN A 233 -3.54 25.05 0.54
C ASN A 233 -4.82 24.82 -0.28
N LYS A 234 -5.52 25.91 -0.64
CA LYS A 234 -6.85 25.85 -1.26
C LYS A 234 -6.84 25.57 -2.77
N ALA A 235 -5.70 25.58 -3.44
CA ALA A 235 -5.59 25.26 -4.87
C ALA A 235 -5.63 23.74 -5.14
N ASN A 236 -5.32 22.91 -4.15
CA ASN A 236 -5.36 21.44 -4.24
C ASN A 236 -6.81 20.88 -4.17
N LYS A 237 -7.67 21.27 -5.13
CA LYS A 237 -9.11 20.91 -5.19
C LYS A 237 -9.40 19.40 -5.23
N GLN A 238 -8.44 18.60 -5.71
CA GLN A 238 -8.46 17.14 -5.68
C GLN A 238 -8.58 16.54 -4.27
N ASN A 239 -8.20 17.27 -3.22
CA ASN A 239 -8.32 16.76 -1.86
C ASN A 239 -9.78 16.42 -1.51
N PHE A 240 -9.96 15.42 -0.65
CA PHE A 240 -11.26 14.94 -0.22
C PHE A 240 -11.26 14.37 1.21
N GLY A 241 -12.46 14.13 1.76
CA GLY A 241 -12.64 13.43 3.03
C GLY A 241 -12.66 14.29 4.30
N ALA A 242 -12.52 15.61 4.21
CA ALA A 242 -12.71 16.55 5.33
C ALA A 242 -13.60 17.77 4.99
N TYR A 243 -14.28 17.79 3.84
CA TYR A 243 -15.17 18.91 3.51
C TYR A 243 -16.23 19.12 4.61
N GLY A 244 -16.34 20.37 5.08
CA GLY A 244 -17.30 20.75 6.11
C GLY A 244 -16.83 20.54 7.57
N THR A 245 -15.68 19.91 7.82
CA THR A 245 -15.14 19.79 9.19
C THR A 245 -14.50 21.08 9.71
N GLY A 246 -14.26 22.06 8.84
CA GLY A 246 -13.81 23.40 9.19
C GLY A 246 -13.68 24.31 7.98
N ASN A 247 -13.59 25.62 8.22
CA ASN A 247 -13.55 26.65 7.17
C ASN A 247 -12.43 26.43 6.15
N PHE A 248 -11.26 25.97 6.60
CA PHE A 248 -10.14 25.65 5.72
C PHE A 248 -10.51 24.52 4.75
N MET A 249 -11.11 23.42 5.22
CA MET A 249 -11.37 22.22 4.41
C MET A 249 -12.46 22.38 3.32
N SER A 250 -13.09 23.55 3.22
CA SER A 250 -14.10 23.85 2.19
C SER A 250 -13.59 23.80 0.75
N TYR A 251 -12.27 23.92 0.52
CA TYR A 251 -11.68 23.83 -0.82
C TYR A 251 -11.65 22.40 -1.39
N GLN A 252 -11.78 21.38 -0.53
CA GLN A 252 -11.74 19.98 -0.94
C GLN A 252 -12.95 19.68 -1.85
N GLN A 253 -12.71 19.13 -3.04
CA GLN A 253 -13.74 18.88 -4.05
C GLN A 253 -13.62 17.51 -4.74
N GLY A 254 -12.62 16.69 -4.41
CA GLY A 254 -12.39 15.37 -5.02
C GLY A 254 -13.56 14.39 -4.85
N ASP A 255 -14.32 14.52 -3.76
CA ASP A 255 -15.51 13.69 -3.45
C ASP A 255 -16.86 14.34 -3.77
N ASN A 256 -16.91 15.51 -4.40
CA ASN A 256 -18.18 16.17 -4.76
C ASN A 256 -18.62 15.81 -6.19
N PRO A 257 -19.68 15.00 -6.42
CA PRO A 257 -20.11 14.61 -7.77
C PRO A 257 -20.55 15.77 -8.68
N LYS A 258 -20.81 16.95 -8.13
CA LYS A 258 -21.18 18.16 -8.89
C LYS A 258 -19.97 19.04 -9.26
N SER A 259 -18.77 18.66 -8.83
CA SER A 259 -17.54 19.40 -9.07
C SER A 259 -16.84 18.94 -10.36
N PRO A 260 -16.24 19.85 -11.16
CA PRO A 260 -15.33 19.45 -12.25
C PRO A 260 -14.05 18.76 -11.76
N TYR A 261 -13.79 18.82 -10.44
CA TYR A 261 -12.66 18.18 -9.76
C TYR A 261 -13.01 16.82 -9.15
N TYR A 262 -14.22 16.28 -9.40
CA TYR A 262 -14.63 14.98 -8.86
C TYR A 262 -13.77 13.82 -9.38
N HIS A 263 -13.33 12.92 -8.49
CA HIS A 263 -12.59 11.70 -8.89
C HIS A 263 -12.65 10.53 -7.89
N THR A 264 -13.37 10.60 -6.76
CA THR A 264 -13.40 9.46 -5.81
C THR A 264 -14.05 8.20 -6.37
N ASP A 265 -14.86 8.30 -7.41
CA ASP A 265 -15.36 7.17 -8.20
C ASP A 265 -14.24 6.35 -8.87
N ILE A 266 -13.19 7.01 -9.37
CA ILE A 266 -12.04 6.35 -10.00
C ILE A 266 -10.89 6.06 -9.02
N THR A 267 -10.69 6.92 -8.02
CA THR A 267 -9.65 6.75 -6.99
C THR A 267 -9.92 5.54 -6.09
N LEU A 268 -11.12 5.40 -5.54
CA LEU A 268 -11.44 4.24 -4.68
C LEU A 268 -11.52 2.94 -5.51
N LYS A 269 -12.00 3.02 -6.76
CA LYS A 269 -12.02 1.88 -7.69
C LYS A 269 -10.61 1.40 -8.09
N SER A 270 -9.61 2.28 -8.07
CA SER A 270 -8.21 1.93 -8.36
C SER A 270 -7.46 1.33 -7.16
N GLY A 271 -8.10 1.21 -5.99
CA GLY A 271 -7.57 0.50 -4.82
C GLY A 271 -7.17 1.37 -3.63
N ILE A 272 -7.36 2.69 -3.70
CA ILE A 272 -7.18 3.55 -2.52
C ILE A 272 -8.19 3.14 -1.44
N LYS A 273 -7.66 2.81 -0.28
CA LYS A 273 -8.38 2.26 0.87
C LYS A 273 -8.26 3.17 2.10
N TYR A 274 -7.09 3.80 2.28
CA TYR A 274 -6.77 4.67 3.42
C TYR A 274 -6.49 6.09 2.94
N VAL A 275 -6.98 7.07 3.68
CA VAL A 275 -6.89 8.51 3.35
C VAL A 275 -6.44 9.30 4.57
N TRP A 276 -5.37 10.07 4.44
CA TRP A 276 -5.13 11.19 5.36
C TRP A 276 -5.81 12.43 4.78
N ASN A 277 -6.84 12.91 5.46
CA ASN A 277 -7.78 13.92 4.96
C ASN A 277 -7.38 15.37 5.27
N SER A 278 -6.09 15.62 5.58
CA SER A 278 -5.53 16.87 6.10
C SER A 278 -5.85 17.20 7.57
N TRP A 279 -6.36 16.26 8.37
CA TRP A 279 -6.60 16.51 9.80
C TRP A 279 -5.35 16.30 10.66
N SER A 280 -5.06 17.27 11.53
CA SER A 280 -3.94 17.23 12.48
C SER A 280 -4.22 16.33 13.69
N ASP A 281 -3.21 15.60 14.16
CA ASP A 281 -3.26 14.93 15.47
C ASP A 281 -1.97 15.18 16.27
N HIS A 282 -2.13 15.36 17.58
CA HIS A 282 -1.05 15.54 18.55
C HIS A 282 -0.85 14.31 19.45
N LYS A 283 -1.60 13.24 19.19
CA LYS A 283 -1.41 11.95 19.86
C LYS A 283 -0.36 11.14 19.12
N PHE A 284 0.76 10.88 19.77
CA PHE A 284 1.81 10.03 19.21
C PHE A 284 1.36 8.57 19.00
N GLY A 285 0.36 8.08 19.76
CA GLY A 285 -0.05 6.68 19.76
C GLY A 285 -1.57 6.48 19.84
N HIS A 286 -2.06 5.49 19.08
CA HIS A 286 -3.47 5.12 19.00
C HIS A 286 -3.68 3.61 19.24
N ASN A 287 -4.76 3.25 19.95
CA ASN A 287 -5.12 1.84 20.14
C ASN A 287 -5.52 1.15 18.83
N TYR A 288 -6.07 1.90 17.89
CA TYR A 288 -6.41 1.52 16.51
C TYR A 288 -6.26 2.79 15.65
N PRO A 289 -5.54 2.76 14.52
CA PRO A 289 -5.14 3.98 13.79
C PRO A 289 -6.16 4.45 12.75
N LEU A 290 -7.24 3.71 12.51
CA LEU A 290 -8.24 4.00 11.47
C LEU A 290 -9.56 4.51 12.03
N TYR A 291 -10.24 5.37 11.26
CA TYR A 291 -11.60 5.84 11.51
C TYR A 291 -12.39 5.88 10.19
N GLU A 292 -13.72 5.85 10.26
CA GLU A 292 -14.55 5.92 9.05
C GLU A 292 -14.67 7.37 8.55
N ILE A 293 -14.48 7.58 7.25
CA ILE A 293 -14.84 8.82 6.55
C ILE A 293 -16.03 8.53 5.63
N SER A 294 -17.09 9.32 5.75
CA SER A 294 -18.20 9.37 4.79
C SER A 294 -17.97 10.48 3.77
N LEU A 295 -18.13 10.18 2.49
CA LEU A 295 -17.86 11.07 1.36
C LEU A 295 -19.16 11.66 0.77
N ARG A 296 -19.08 12.84 0.14
CA ARG A 296 -20.24 13.53 -0.45
C ARG A 296 -20.85 12.81 -1.66
N ASP A 297 -20.15 11.82 -2.20
CA ASP A 297 -20.63 10.92 -3.25
C ASP A 297 -21.30 9.64 -2.73
N GLY A 298 -21.56 9.58 -1.41
CA GLY A 298 -22.21 8.46 -0.74
C GLY A 298 -21.30 7.25 -0.46
N LYS A 299 -20.03 7.31 -0.85
CA LYS A 299 -19.05 6.25 -0.53
C LYS A 299 -18.47 6.45 0.88
N LYS A 300 -17.77 5.43 1.35
CA LYS A 300 -16.99 5.43 2.58
C LYS A 300 -15.54 5.07 2.28
N VAL A 301 -14.62 5.52 3.11
CA VAL A 301 -13.18 5.21 3.04
C VAL A 301 -12.60 5.20 4.46
N TRP A 302 -11.49 4.49 4.68
CA TRP A 302 -10.80 4.57 5.97
C TRP A 302 -9.98 5.87 6.03
N GLY A 303 -10.30 6.74 6.98
CA GLY A 303 -9.38 7.77 7.46
C GLY A 303 -8.31 7.16 8.36
N PHE A 304 -7.15 7.80 8.47
CA PHE A 304 -6.13 7.42 9.45
C PHE A 304 -5.53 8.60 10.20
N HIS A 305 -5.10 8.36 11.44
CA HIS A 305 -4.41 9.33 12.27
C HIS A 305 -2.93 9.43 11.88
N ARG A 306 -2.40 10.64 11.78
CA ARG A 306 -0.96 10.94 11.71
C ARG A 306 -0.61 11.86 12.88
N TYR A 307 0.49 11.62 13.56
CA TYR A 307 1.06 12.56 14.52
C TYR A 307 1.80 13.66 13.76
N THR A 308 1.24 14.86 13.78
CA THR A 308 1.62 15.99 12.91
C THR A 308 2.25 17.16 13.67
N ASN A 309 1.88 17.32 14.94
CA ASN A 309 2.18 18.51 15.72
C ASN A 309 2.22 18.21 17.22
N ASP A 310 2.91 19.05 17.99
CA ASP A 310 2.70 19.16 19.43
C ASP A 310 1.63 20.21 19.75
N LEU A 311 1.22 20.26 21.02
CA LEU A 311 0.45 21.37 21.59
C LEU A 311 1.31 22.13 22.61
N VAL A 312 1.79 23.30 22.21
CA VAL A 312 2.57 24.20 23.08
C VAL A 312 1.68 25.37 23.47
N ASN A 313 1.39 25.53 24.77
CA ASN A 313 0.49 26.57 25.29
C ASN A 313 -0.88 26.60 24.59
N ASN A 314 -1.47 25.42 24.36
CA ASN A 314 -2.72 25.20 23.59
C ASN A 314 -2.70 25.70 22.13
N LYS A 315 -1.51 25.93 21.56
CA LYS A 315 -1.32 26.23 20.13
C LYS A 315 -0.65 25.04 19.44
N ILE A 316 -1.00 24.85 18.16
CA ILE A 316 -0.39 23.84 17.30
C ILE A 316 1.04 24.25 17.00
N ASP A 317 1.99 23.36 17.32
CA ASP A 317 3.41 23.46 16.96
C ASP A 317 3.73 22.36 15.94
N TRP A 318 3.81 22.70 14.65
CA TRP A 318 4.02 21.74 13.57
C TRP A 318 5.46 21.21 13.59
N ILE A 319 5.63 19.89 13.65
CA ILE A 319 6.94 19.23 13.81
C ILE A 319 7.20 18.11 12.79
N TRP A 320 6.41 18.09 11.72
CA TRP A 320 6.45 17.09 10.64
C TRP A 320 7.46 17.42 9.53
N THR A 321 8.55 18.12 9.81
CA THR A 321 9.66 18.33 8.86
C THR A 321 10.94 17.69 9.42
N PRO A 322 11.96 17.45 8.58
CA PRO A 322 13.13 16.63 8.96
C PRO A 322 13.87 17.20 10.17
N LYS A 323 13.99 18.53 10.20
CA LYS A 323 14.51 19.33 11.31
C LYS A 323 14.01 18.91 12.69
N TYR A 324 12.75 18.50 12.81
CA TYR A 324 12.08 18.26 14.08
C TYR A 324 11.81 16.78 14.38
N ILE A 325 12.33 15.83 13.58
CA ILE A 325 12.08 14.40 13.82
C ILE A 325 12.58 13.93 15.20
N HIS A 326 13.62 14.56 15.76
CA HIS A 326 14.07 14.31 17.14
C HIS A 326 13.03 14.68 18.22
N LYS A 327 12.14 15.65 17.97
CA LYS A 327 11.01 15.98 18.87
C LYS A 327 9.93 14.89 18.81
N GLN A 328 9.77 14.24 17.66
CA GLN A 328 8.78 13.18 17.47
C GLN A 328 9.27 11.84 18.03
N LEU A 329 10.48 11.41 17.66
CA LEU A 329 11.06 10.10 17.98
C LEU A 329 11.79 10.08 19.35
N THR A 330 11.18 10.69 20.37
CA THR A 330 11.75 10.68 21.73
C THR A 330 11.56 9.34 22.42
N LYS A 331 12.47 9.01 23.36
CA LYS A 331 12.34 7.81 24.21
C LYS A 331 10.98 7.73 24.92
N ALA A 332 10.46 8.86 25.39
CA ALA A 332 9.16 8.93 26.06
C ALA A 332 8.00 8.55 25.13
N ASN A 333 8.01 9.05 23.89
CA ASN A 333 7.01 8.72 22.87
C ASN A 333 7.07 7.23 22.49
N LEU A 334 8.28 6.70 22.25
CA LEU A 334 8.51 5.29 21.89
C LEU A 334 8.13 4.34 23.04
N ASP A 335 8.52 4.64 24.28
CA ASP A 335 8.09 3.88 25.47
C ASP A 335 6.56 3.93 25.66
N SER A 336 5.93 5.08 25.40
CA SER A 336 4.48 5.23 25.52
C SER A 336 3.71 4.24 24.63
N ILE A 337 4.10 4.10 23.35
CA ILE A 337 3.38 3.17 22.45
C ILE A 337 3.68 1.70 22.75
N VAL A 338 4.87 1.39 23.27
CA VAL A 338 5.24 0.05 23.76
C VAL A 338 4.39 -0.32 24.97
N ASN A 339 4.34 0.55 25.97
CA ASN A 339 3.62 0.33 27.23
C ASN A 339 2.10 0.24 27.01
N ASN A 340 1.55 1.14 26.17
CA ASN A 340 0.12 1.15 25.86
C ASN A 340 -0.29 0.15 24.75
N LYS A 341 0.67 -0.55 24.15
CA LYS A 341 0.49 -1.48 23.02
C LYS A 341 -0.26 -0.81 21.85
N GLN A 342 0.34 0.21 21.26
CA GLN A 342 -0.29 1.11 20.29
C GLN A 342 0.35 1.10 18.90
N TYR A 343 -0.42 1.63 17.95
CA TYR A 343 0.03 2.01 16.63
C TYR A 343 0.48 3.47 16.66
N SER A 344 1.54 3.82 15.92
CA SER A 344 1.96 5.19 15.65
C SER A 344 2.17 5.39 14.15
N ILE A 345 1.81 6.56 13.64
CA ILE A 345 2.07 6.97 12.26
C ILE A 345 2.58 8.40 12.34
N VAL A 346 3.89 8.57 12.20
CA VAL A 346 4.58 9.84 12.36
C VAL A 346 4.57 10.57 11.02
N ALA A 347 4.03 11.78 10.96
CA ALA A 347 4.08 12.59 9.74
C ALA A 347 5.46 13.21 9.55
N GLN A 348 5.96 13.18 8.33
CA GLN A 348 7.19 13.81 7.89
C GLN A 348 7.05 14.35 6.47
N HIS A 349 7.92 15.28 6.09
CA HIS A 349 8.15 15.69 4.71
C HIS A 349 9.65 15.52 4.45
N LEU A 350 10.10 14.30 4.13
CA LEU A 350 11.55 13.98 4.17
C LEU A 350 12.39 14.75 3.13
N GLY A 351 11.75 15.27 2.07
CA GLY A 351 12.39 16.12 1.06
C GLY A 351 12.68 17.55 1.51
N ILE A 352 11.78 18.18 2.27
CA ILE A 352 11.91 19.60 2.69
C ILE A 352 13.17 19.79 3.53
N ASP A 353 14.12 20.58 3.02
CA ASP A 353 15.42 20.83 3.65
C ASP A 353 16.10 19.52 4.09
N THR A 354 16.28 18.57 3.16
CA THR A 354 16.76 17.20 3.43
C THR A 354 18.03 17.15 4.32
N GLU A 355 18.94 18.11 4.20
CA GLU A 355 20.13 18.24 5.03
C GLU A 355 19.82 18.35 6.54
N ASP A 356 18.70 18.97 6.93
CA ASP A 356 18.24 19.07 8.33
C ASP A 356 17.89 17.68 8.92
N LEU A 357 17.58 16.66 8.09
CA LEU A 357 17.41 15.27 8.55
C LEU A 357 18.68 14.71 9.20
N PHE A 358 19.84 15.17 8.72
CA PHE A 358 21.15 14.60 9.03
C PHE A 358 21.91 15.33 10.13
N THR A 359 21.22 16.18 10.91
CA THR A 359 21.77 16.68 12.17
C THR A 359 21.99 15.55 13.18
N GLN A 360 22.92 15.74 14.12
CA GLN A 360 23.28 14.72 15.10
C GLN A 360 22.08 14.26 15.94
N ASP A 361 21.18 15.16 16.33
CA ASP A 361 20.00 14.83 17.14
C ASP A 361 18.97 14.03 16.33
N ASN A 362 18.73 14.41 15.07
CA ASN A 362 17.81 13.70 14.18
C ASN A 362 18.32 12.29 13.86
N ILE A 363 19.60 12.14 13.51
CA ILE A 363 20.27 10.84 13.34
C ILE A 363 20.20 10.01 14.63
N SER A 364 20.40 10.61 15.80
CA SER A 364 20.34 9.90 17.08
C SER A 364 18.93 9.39 17.40
N SER A 365 17.89 10.17 17.09
CA SER A 365 16.49 9.77 17.27
C SER A 365 16.05 8.65 16.31
N LEU A 366 16.56 8.65 15.08
CA LEU A 366 16.34 7.57 14.11
C LEU A 366 17.09 6.28 14.51
N LYS A 367 18.31 6.40 15.05
CA LYS A 367 19.05 5.27 15.65
C LYS A 367 18.35 4.73 16.90
N LEU A 368 17.69 5.58 17.70
CA LEU A 368 16.85 5.15 18.82
C LEU A 368 15.64 4.35 18.32
N LEU A 369 14.92 4.82 17.29
CA LEU A 369 13.82 4.06 16.69
C LEU A 369 14.29 2.69 16.17
N LYS A 370 15.46 2.64 15.53
CA LYS A 370 16.11 1.38 15.14
C LYS A 370 16.40 0.46 16.33
N GLU A 371 16.91 1.00 17.44
CA GLU A 371 17.14 0.23 18.66
C GLU A 371 15.85 -0.42 19.17
N TYR A 372 14.72 0.29 19.14
CA TYR A 372 13.42 -0.28 19.55
C TYR A 372 12.95 -1.41 18.62
N GLN A 373 13.32 -1.39 17.33
CA GLN A 373 13.06 -2.50 16.43
C GLN A 373 13.99 -3.69 16.68
N ASP A 374 15.30 -3.45 16.74
CA ASP A 374 16.29 -4.52 16.93
C ASP A 374 16.10 -5.20 18.31
N ASN A 375 15.65 -4.46 19.32
CA ASN A 375 15.23 -4.97 20.64
C ASN A 375 13.78 -5.50 20.68
N ASN A 376 13.14 -5.76 19.54
CA ASN A 376 11.85 -6.43 19.42
C ASN A 376 10.66 -5.71 20.11
N LYS A 377 10.74 -4.40 20.34
CA LYS A 377 9.68 -3.61 21.01
C LYS A 377 8.65 -3.05 20.02
N ILE A 378 9.13 -2.33 19.02
CA ILE A 378 8.35 -1.65 17.97
C ILE A 378 8.68 -2.29 16.62
N LEU A 379 7.68 -2.74 15.87
CA LEU A 379 7.88 -3.08 14.46
C LEU A 379 7.77 -1.80 13.62
N VAL A 380 8.88 -1.39 13.00
CA VAL A 380 8.85 -0.31 12.00
C VAL A 380 8.45 -0.92 10.66
N ALA A 381 7.42 -0.37 10.04
CA ALA A 381 6.93 -0.83 8.75
C ALA A 381 6.35 0.32 7.93
N LYS A 382 6.28 0.11 6.62
CA LYS A 382 5.74 1.08 5.66
C LYS A 382 4.29 1.42 6.00
N THR A 383 3.87 2.64 5.71
CA THR A 383 2.54 3.16 6.09
C THR A 383 1.41 2.23 5.68
N SER A 384 1.41 1.75 4.43
CA SER A 384 0.46 0.77 3.90
C SER A 384 0.48 -0.55 4.67
N ARG A 385 1.63 -1.03 5.16
CA ARG A 385 1.73 -2.28 5.94
C ARG A 385 1.13 -2.12 7.34
N VAL A 386 1.39 -0.99 8.00
CA VAL A 386 0.81 -0.69 9.32
C VAL A 386 -0.72 -0.56 9.23
N LEU A 387 -1.22 0.19 8.25
CA LEU A 387 -2.66 0.40 8.02
C LEU A 387 -3.38 -0.90 7.63
N ASN A 388 -2.84 -1.65 6.67
CA ASN A 388 -3.39 -2.95 6.28
C ASN A 388 -3.39 -3.95 7.43
N TYR A 389 -2.31 -4.04 8.21
CA TYR A 389 -2.28 -4.95 9.36
C TYR A 389 -3.35 -4.59 10.40
N ALA A 390 -3.51 -3.29 10.72
CA ALA A 390 -4.48 -2.85 11.71
C ALA A 390 -5.94 -3.18 11.29
N ASP A 391 -6.29 -2.91 10.04
CA ASP A 391 -7.58 -3.26 9.45
C ASP A 391 -7.82 -4.78 9.47
N ILE A 392 -6.88 -5.53 8.88
CA ILE A 392 -6.98 -6.98 8.73
C ILE A 392 -7.07 -7.66 10.08
N HIS A 393 -6.24 -7.29 11.06
CA HIS A 393 -6.31 -7.81 12.43
C HIS A 393 -7.71 -7.62 13.04
N LYS A 394 -8.29 -6.43 12.91
CA LYS A 394 -9.58 -6.10 13.54
C LYS A 394 -10.76 -6.84 12.91
N TYR A 395 -10.72 -7.06 11.60
CA TYR A 395 -11.83 -7.64 10.84
C TYR A 395 -11.58 -9.09 10.38
N LEU A 396 -10.51 -9.74 10.86
CA LEU A 396 -10.22 -11.13 10.56
C LEU A 396 -11.29 -12.06 11.14
N THR A 397 -11.73 -12.98 10.30
CA THR A 397 -12.72 -14.01 10.62
C THR A 397 -12.10 -15.39 10.41
N TYR A 398 -12.28 -16.27 11.39
CA TYR A 398 -11.70 -17.61 11.37
C TYR A 398 -12.60 -18.66 12.03
N GLN A 399 -12.26 -19.93 11.82
CA GLN A 399 -12.84 -21.08 12.51
C GLN A 399 -11.74 -21.83 13.26
N LYS A 400 -12.04 -22.36 14.45
CA LYS A 400 -11.10 -23.13 15.29
C LYS A 400 -11.70 -24.50 15.60
N LEU A 401 -10.97 -25.57 15.29
CA LEU A 401 -11.39 -26.95 15.49
C LEU A 401 -10.25 -27.77 16.10
N THR A 402 -10.47 -28.37 17.27
CA THR A 402 -9.55 -29.35 17.83
C THR A 402 -10.08 -30.76 17.57
N GLN A 403 -9.33 -31.58 16.83
CA GLN A 403 -9.72 -32.96 16.52
C GLN A 403 -8.47 -33.85 16.45
N ASN A 404 -8.53 -35.05 17.03
CA ASN A 404 -7.45 -36.05 17.02
C ASN A 404 -6.10 -35.52 17.52
N GLY A 405 -6.09 -34.63 18.54
CA GLY A 405 -4.88 -34.03 19.10
C GLY A 405 -4.21 -32.96 18.25
N LYS A 406 -4.86 -32.51 17.16
CA LYS A 406 -4.45 -31.38 16.31
C LYS A 406 -5.46 -30.24 16.39
N THR A 407 -4.98 -29.01 16.34
CA THR A 407 -5.80 -27.81 16.27
C THR A 407 -5.74 -27.25 14.86
N TYR A 408 -6.89 -27.04 14.22
CA TYR A 408 -7.02 -26.41 12.92
C TYR A 408 -7.56 -25.00 13.12
N ILE A 409 -6.84 -24.00 12.60
CA ILE A 409 -7.28 -22.61 12.57
C ILE A 409 -7.42 -22.22 11.11
N ASN A 410 -8.66 -22.00 10.67
CA ASN A 410 -9.01 -21.69 9.30
C ASN A 410 -9.43 -20.23 9.18
N ILE A 411 -8.56 -19.38 8.64
CA ILE A 411 -8.90 -18.00 8.28
C ILE A 411 -9.84 -18.06 7.08
N THR A 412 -11.09 -17.63 7.27
CA THR A 412 -12.13 -17.75 6.23
C THR A 412 -12.27 -16.46 5.43
N SER A 413 -12.14 -15.30 6.07
CA SER A 413 -12.25 -13.99 5.41
C SER A 413 -11.71 -12.85 6.26
N ILE A 414 -11.56 -11.70 5.63
CA ILE A 414 -11.59 -10.39 6.28
C ILE A 414 -12.98 -9.78 6.01
N ASN A 415 -13.66 -9.31 7.04
CA ASN A 415 -15.01 -8.74 6.96
C ASN A 415 -14.93 -7.21 7.12
N ASP A 416 -14.29 -6.53 6.17
CA ASP A 416 -14.16 -5.07 6.18
C ASP A 416 -15.56 -4.42 6.02
N PRO A 417 -16.00 -3.56 6.97
CA PRO A 417 -17.32 -2.91 6.91
C PRO A 417 -17.46 -1.83 5.84
N ILE A 418 -16.36 -1.33 5.26
CA ILE A 418 -16.34 -0.33 4.18
C ILE A 418 -16.19 -1.02 2.82
N PHE A 419 -15.21 -1.90 2.68
CA PHE A 419 -14.86 -2.53 1.38
C PHE A 419 -15.46 -3.93 1.18
N GLY A 420 -16.14 -4.46 2.18
CA GLY A 420 -16.84 -5.74 2.13
C GLY A 420 -15.96 -6.96 2.45
N ARG A 421 -16.61 -8.13 2.41
CA ARG A 421 -16.00 -9.42 2.76
C ARG A 421 -15.15 -9.98 1.62
N TYR A 422 -13.90 -10.35 1.91
CA TYR A 422 -13.01 -11.03 0.95
C TYR A 422 -12.17 -12.13 1.61
N ILE A 423 -11.66 -13.07 0.80
CA ILE A 423 -10.71 -14.09 1.26
C ILE A 423 -9.29 -13.50 1.14
N PRO A 424 -8.51 -13.42 2.23
CA PRO A 424 -7.17 -12.84 2.18
C PRO A 424 -6.17 -13.71 1.42
N THR A 425 -5.17 -13.09 0.80
CA THR A 425 -3.94 -13.76 0.37
C THR A 425 -3.00 -13.98 1.56
N ILE A 426 -1.92 -14.74 1.37
CA ILE A 426 -0.89 -14.91 2.40
C ILE A 426 -0.24 -13.58 2.81
N ASP A 427 -0.05 -12.66 1.84
CA ASP A 427 0.58 -11.37 2.08
C ASP A 427 -0.34 -10.37 2.79
N ASN A 428 -1.66 -10.55 2.70
CA ASN A 428 -2.61 -9.81 3.53
C ASN A 428 -2.45 -10.14 5.02
N ILE A 429 -2.23 -11.42 5.38
CA ILE A 429 -2.22 -11.89 6.77
C ILE A 429 -0.81 -12.05 7.38
N ARG A 430 0.22 -11.43 6.80
CA ARG A 430 1.58 -11.43 7.36
C ARG A 430 1.55 -10.90 8.80
N GLY A 431 2.22 -11.59 9.72
CA GLY A 431 2.26 -11.24 11.14
C GLY A 431 1.01 -11.61 11.97
N ILE A 432 -0.09 -12.05 11.36
CA ILE A 432 -1.24 -12.56 12.11
C ILE A 432 -0.78 -13.76 12.95
N THR A 433 -1.10 -13.72 14.24
CA THR A 433 -0.49 -14.57 15.27
C THR A 433 -1.57 -15.09 16.21
N PHE A 434 -1.74 -16.41 16.27
CA PHE A 434 -2.72 -17.09 17.12
C PHE A 434 -2.06 -17.70 18.35
N TYR A 435 -2.58 -17.38 19.53
CA TYR A 435 -2.33 -18.15 20.75
C TYR A 435 -2.97 -19.54 20.63
N CYS A 436 -2.20 -20.56 20.99
CA CYS A 436 -2.65 -21.96 20.95
C CYS A 436 -1.81 -22.82 21.89
N ASP A 437 -2.42 -23.81 22.54
CA ASP A 437 -1.74 -24.58 23.60
C ASP A 437 -0.60 -25.46 23.07
N ASN A 438 -0.72 -25.92 21.82
CA ASN A 438 0.32 -26.69 21.14
C ASN A 438 0.52 -26.18 19.70
N PRO A 439 1.38 -25.17 19.49
CA PRO A 439 1.67 -24.63 18.16
C PRO A 439 2.24 -25.67 17.18
N LYS A 440 2.98 -26.68 17.68
CA LYS A 440 3.58 -27.73 16.84
C LYS A 440 2.53 -28.68 16.24
N ASN A 441 1.39 -28.86 16.93
CA ASN A 441 0.23 -29.61 16.44
C ASN A 441 -0.88 -28.70 15.90
N THR A 442 -0.59 -27.42 15.66
CA THR A 442 -1.55 -26.46 15.09
C THR A 442 -1.33 -26.30 13.58
N VAL A 443 -2.42 -26.37 12.81
CA VAL A 443 -2.43 -26.25 11.34
C VAL A 443 -3.18 -24.97 10.97
N LEU A 444 -2.47 -23.99 10.41
CA LEU A 444 -3.09 -22.78 9.86
C LEU A 444 -3.55 -23.01 8.41
N LEU A 445 -4.76 -22.55 8.10
CA LEU A 445 -5.39 -22.66 6.79
C LEU A 445 -5.91 -21.28 6.34
N ILE A 446 -5.89 -21.02 5.03
CA ILE A 446 -6.67 -19.94 4.38
C ILE A 446 -7.76 -20.64 3.57
N ASN A 447 -9.03 -20.38 3.86
CA ASN A 447 -10.20 -20.99 3.22
C ASN A 447 -10.04 -22.51 2.96
N LYS A 448 -9.65 -23.26 4.00
CA LYS A 448 -9.47 -24.72 4.03
C LYS A 448 -8.29 -25.25 3.19
N SER A 449 -7.44 -24.36 2.66
CA SER A 449 -6.15 -24.68 2.06
C SER A 449 -5.04 -24.44 3.09
N LYS A 450 -4.11 -25.39 3.23
CA LYS A 450 -3.02 -25.29 4.22
C LYS A 450 -2.01 -24.21 3.82
N ILE A 451 -1.61 -23.38 4.78
CA ILE A 451 -0.49 -22.43 4.62
C ILE A 451 0.83 -23.23 4.64
N ASP A 452 1.76 -22.90 3.75
CA ASP A 452 3.07 -23.56 3.70
C ASP A 452 3.83 -23.38 5.03
N ASN A 453 4.50 -24.43 5.50
CA ASN A 453 5.36 -24.36 6.68
C ASN A 453 6.47 -23.30 6.52
N TYR A 454 6.88 -22.98 5.29
CA TYR A 454 7.81 -21.90 4.97
C TYR A 454 7.31 -20.53 5.42
N ASP A 455 6.01 -20.29 5.36
CA ASP A 455 5.38 -19.03 5.78
C ASP A 455 5.03 -19.00 7.28
N LEU A 456 5.23 -20.11 8.01
CA LEU A 456 4.82 -20.24 9.42
C LEU A 456 5.99 -20.22 10.40
N LYS A 457 5.77 -19.64 11.58
CA LYS A 457 6.71 -19.62 12.70
C LYS A 457 5.98 -20.03 13.98
N VAL A 458 6.53 -21.00 14.71
CA VAL A 458 6.16 -21.26 16.11
C VAL A 458 6.95 -20.31 17.00
N ASN A 459 6.27 -19.65 17.92
CA ASN A 459 6.88 -18.72 18.87
C ASN A 459 6.91 -19.32 20.28
N PRO A 460 7.97 -19.05 21.07
CA PRO A 460 7.99 -19.34 22.50
C PRO A 460 6.99 -18.45 23.24
N LYS A 461 6.96 -18.57 24.57
CA LYS A 461 6.12 -17.72 25.43
C LYS A 461 6.46 -16.24 25.24
N ASP A 462 5.45 -15.41 25.10
CA ASP A 462 5.59 -13.95 25.09
C ASP A 462 5.38 -13.35 26.50
N GLU A 463 5.21 -12.03 26.59
CA GLU A 463 5.00 -11.33 27.86
C GLU A 463 3.72 -11.73 28.60
N THR A 464 2.79 -12.44 27.95
CA THR A 464 1.58 -13.00 28.56
C THR A 464 1.77 -14.43 29.05
N GLY A 465 2.96 -15.02 28.85
CA GLY A 465 3.26 -16.41 29.20
C GLY A 465 2.67 -17.45 28.23
N LYS A 466 2.05 -17.01 27.12
CA LYS A 466 1.41 -17.87 26.12
C LYS A 466 2.33 -18.13 24.93
N VAL A 467 2.37 -19.37 24.46
CA VAL A 467 3.00 -19.73 23.17
C VAL A 467 2.03 -19.46 22.01
N SER A 468 2.56 -19.29 20.79
CA SER A 468 1.74 -18.95 19.63
C SER A 468 2.31 -19.51 18.32
N ILE A 469 1.49 -19.44 17.26
CA ILE A 469 1.89 -19.66 15.87
C ILE A 469 1.57 -18.40 15.04
N SER A 470 2.53 -17.96 14.24
CA SER A 470 2.39 -16.79 13.35
C SER A 470 2.51 -17.19 11.90
N ILE A 471 1.78 -16.48 11.03
CA ILE A 471 2.27 -16.24 9.67
C ILE A 471 3.46 -15.27 9.81
N LYS A 472 4.63 -15.63 9.27
CA LYS A 472 5.83 -14.80 9.29
C LYS A 472 5.53 -13.40 8.75
N TRP A 473 6.13 -12.37 9.35
CA TRP A 473 6.16 -11.04 8.76
C TRP A 473 6.89 -11.05 7.41
N PHE A 474 6.79 -9.97 6.64
CA PHE A 474 7.61 -9.76 5.46
C PHE A 474 9.09 -9.94 5.80
N LYS A 475 9.87 -10.55 4.89
CA LYS A 475 11.32 -10.60 5.05
C LYS A 475 11.86 -9.16 5.05
N PRO A 476 12.81 -8.82 5.93
CA PRO A 476 13.54 -7.57 5.80
C PRO A 476 14.23 -7.50 4.45
N ASP A 477 14.20 -6.33 3.84
CA ASP A 477 14.91 -6.02 2.61
C ASP A 477 15.82 -4.83 2.88
N TYR A 478 17.11 -5.03 2.64
CA TYR A 478 18.16 -4.04 2.87
C TYR A 478 18.88 -3.66 1.57
N LYS A 479 18.36 -4.08 0.41
CA LYS A 479 18.97 -3.79 -0.88
C LYS A 479 19.02 -2.27 -1.10
N ASP A 480 20.17 -1.79 -1.52
CA ASP A 480 20.32 -0.43 -2.02
C ASP A 480 19.68 -0.35 -3.42
N TYR A 481 18.49 0.26 -3.49
CA TYR A 481 17.76 0.49 -4.74
C TYR A 481 18.15 1.80 -5.44
N THR A 482 19.13 2.56 -4.92
CA THR A 482 19.69 3.72 -5.64
C THR A 482 20.51 3.29 -6.86
N GLN A 483 21.02 2.05 -6.86
CA GLN A 483 21.75 1.44 -7.97
C GLN A 483 20.83 0.52 -8.78
N LYS A 484 20.94 0.60 -10.11
CA LYS A 484 20.14 -0.20 -11.07
C LYS A 484 20.82 -1.53 -11.37
#